data_AF-A0A944P7H6-F1
#
_entry.id   AF-A0A944P7H6-F1
#
_cell.length_a   1.000
_cell.length_b   1.000
_cell.length_c   1.000
_cell.angle_alpha   90.00
_cell.angle_beta   90.00
_cell.angle_gamma   90.00
#
_symmetry.space_group_name_H-M   'P 1'
#
loop_
_entity.id
_entity.type
_entity.pdbx_description
1 polymer ?
#
loop_
_entity_poly.entity_id
_entity_poly.type
_entity_poly.pdbx_seq_one_letter_code
_entity_poly.pdbx_strand_id
1 'polypeptide(L)' 'MSEHTAGRPAVVDARFRLAELTGDAGDPRGAADLYEAVGLDCVEFYGPYRPRVLDAYEHMARRIAAPS' A
#
# COMPACT_ATOMS: atom_id res chain seq x y z
N MET A 1 0.68 26.14 16.04
CA MET A 1 -0.13 25.65 14.90
C MET A 1 0.76 24.83 13.97
N SER A 2 1.04 23.58 14.33
CA SER A 2 1.82 22.66 13.47
C SER A 2 1.26 21.25 13.60
N GLU A 3 0.01 21.06 13.17
CA GLU A 3 -0.69 19.76 13.21
C GLU A 3 -0.71 19.04 11.84
N HIS A 4 0.14 19.43 10.88
CA HIS A 4 -0.04 18.96 9.50
C HIS A 4 0.72 17.67 9.10
N THR A 5 1.48 17.01 9.98
CA THR A 5 2.33 15.88 9.55
C THR A 5 2.30 14.63 10.43
N ALA A 6 1.56 14.62 11.55
CA ALA A 6 1.48 13.45 12.42
C ALA A 6 0.53 12.34 11.92
N GLY A 7 -0.39 12.65 10.99
CA GLY A 7 -1.38 11.68 10.48
C GLY A 7 -1.00 10.97 9.17
N ARG A 8 -0.06 11.51 8.39
CA ARG A 8 0.16 11.05 7.00
C ARG A 8 0.84 9.67 6.88
N PRO A 9 1.88 9.33 7.67
CA PRO A 9 2.48 7.99 7.64
C PRO A 9 1.56 6.90 8.21
N ALA A 10 0.83 7.21 9.29
CA ALA A 10 -0.07 6.26 9.93
C ALA A 10 -1.24 5.85 9.04
N VAL A 11 -1.71 6.78 8.19
CA VAL A 11 -2.77 6.51 7.20
C VAL A 11 -2.29 5.56 6.11
N VAL A 12 -1.06 5.73 5.60
CA VAL A 12 -0.45 4.81 4.63
C VAL A 12 -0.29 3.41 5.22
N ASP A 13 0.24 3.32 6.45
CA ASP A 13 0.44 2.04 7.14
C ASP A 13 -0.91 1.34 7.42
N ALA A 14 -1.96 2.09 7.76
CA ALA A 14 -3.31 1.55 7.97
C ALA A 14 -3.92 1.00 6.66
N ARG A 15 -3.75 1.70 5.54
CA ARG A 15 -4.25 1.26 4.22
C ARG A 15 -3.48 0.05 3.68
N PHE A 16 -2.17 -0.01 3.93
CA PHE A 16 -1.38 -1.20 3.61
C PHE A 16 -1.90 -2.43 4.36
N ARG A 17 -2.20 -2.27 5.65
CA ARG A 17 -2.74 -3.37 6.48
C ARG A 17 -4.15 -3.79 6.06
N LEU A 18 -4.95 -2.86 5.56
CA LEU A 18 -6.25 -3.18 4.95
C LEU A 18 -6.08 -4.04 3.70
N ALA A 19 -5.15 -3.70 2.81
CA ALA A 19 -4.87 -4.48 1.60
C ALA A 19 -4.38 -5.91 1.89
N GLU A 20 -3.57 -6.07 2.95
CA GLU A 20 -3.16 -7.40 3.46
C GLU A 20 -4.38 -8.22 3.88
N LEU A 21 -5.20 -7.68 4.77
CA LEU A 21 -6.37 -8.36 5.32
C LEU A 21 -7.41 -8.72 4.26
N THR A 22 -7.64 -7.84 3.27
CA THR A 22 -8.53 -8.12 2.13
C THR A 22 -8.02 -9.30 1.31
N GLY A 23 -6.70 -9.42 1.17
CA GLY A 23 -6.05 -10.56 0.53
C GLY A 23 -6.23 -11.86 1.29
N ASP A 24 -5.93 -11.82 2.58
CA ASP A 24 -6.04 -12.97 3.48
C ASP A 24 -7.49 -13.45 3.62
N ALA A 25 -8.46 -12.55 3.46
CA ALA A 25 -9.88 -12.88 3.40
C ALA A 25 -10.32 -13.55 2.08
N GLY A 26 -9.41 -13.73 1.12
CA GLY A 26 -9.67 -14.40 -0.15
C GLY A 26 -10.10 -13.47 -1.29
N ASP A 27 -9.91 -12.16 -1.16
CA ASP A 27 -10.11 -11.19 -2.25
C ASP A 27 -8.77 -10.62 -2.75
N PRO A 28 -8.05 -11.38 -3.60
CA PRO A 28 -6.78 -10.92 -4.15
C PRO A 28 -6.93 -9.73 -5.11
N ARG A 29 -8.10 -9.55 -5.73
CA ARG A 29 -8.35 -8.43 -6.66
C ARG A 29 -8.59 -7.14 -5.88
N GLY A 30 -9.47 -7.17 -4.89
CA GLY A 30 -9.70 -6.03 -4.00
C GLY A 30 -8.43 -5.63 -3.25
N ALA A 31 -7.57 -6.59 -2.88
CA ALA A 31 -6.26 -6.28 -2.31
C ALA A 31 -5.33 -5.53 -3.29
N ALA A 32 -5.32 -5.91 -4.57
CA ALA A 32 -4.50 -5.24 -5.59
C ALA A 32 -4.95 -3.79 -5.81
N ASP A 33 -6.25 -3.54 -5.91
CA ASP A 33 -6.81 -2.19 -6.06
C ASP A 33 -6.44 -1.29 -4.85
N LEU A 34 -6.44 -1.87 -3.64
CA LEU A 34 -6.03 -1.18 -2.43
C LEU A 34 -4.53 -0.87 -2.40
N TYR A 35 -3.68 -1.77 -2.89
CA TYR A 35 -2.23 -1.48 -3.01
C TYR A 35 -1.93 -0.41 -4.05
N GLU A 36 -2.67 -0.35 -5.16
CA GLU A 36 -2.52 0.72 -6.15
C GLU A 36 -2.80 2.10 -5.52
N ALA A 37 -3.88 2.20 -4.75
CA ALA A 37 -4.21 3.42 -4.00
C ALA A 37 -3.12 3.80 -2.98
N VAL A 38 -2.54 2.83 -2.28
CA VAL A 38 -1.40 3.06 -1.36
C VAL A 38 -0.16 3.55 -2.12
N GLY A 39 0.10 3.01 -3.32
CA GLY A 39 1.18 3.45 -4.19
C GLY A 39 1.04 4.91 -4.61
N LEU A 40 -0.17 5.33 -5.00
CA LEU A 40 -0.47 6.73 -5.35
C LEU A 40 -0.28 7.68 -4.15
N ASP A 41 -0.79 7.30 -2.98
CA ASP A 41 -0.60 8.05 -1.73
C ASP A 41 0.90 8.20 -1.39
N CYS A 42 1.69 7.15 -1.64
CA CYS A 42 3.13 7.17 -1.39
C CYS A 42 3.89 8.06 -2.37
N VAL A 43 3.51 8.06 -3.66
CA VAL A 43 4.14 8.92 -4.68
C VAL A 43 3.83 10.39 -4.40
N GLU A 44 2.60 10.72 -4.03
CA GLU A 44 2.21 12.09 -3.67
C GLU A 44 2.96 12.57 -2.40
N PHE A 45 3.12 11.69 -1.40
CA PHE A 45 3.67 12.09 -0.11
C PHE A 45 5.20 12.06 -0.03
N TYR A 46 5.83 11.06 -0.64
CA TYR A 46 7.28 10.86 -0.55
C TYR A 46 8.06 11.35 -1.78
N GLY A 47 7.35 11.78 -2.82
CA GLY A 47 7.92 12.06 -4.13
C GLY A 47 8.31 10.78 -4.88
N PRO A 48 8.65 10.89 -6.18
CA PRO A 48 8.78 9.76 -7.11
C PRO A 48 9.96 8.79 -6.84
N TYR A 49 10.63 8.87 -5.69
CA TYR A 49 11.81 8.06 -5.40
C TYR A 49 11.88 7.68 -3.92
N ARG A 50 11.15 6.63 -3.49
CA ARG A 50 11.38 5.99 -2.19
C ARG A 50 11.16 4.48 -2.17
N PRO A 51 11.99 3.74 -1.40
CA PRO A 51 11.97 2.27 -1.28
C PRO A 51 10.62 1.65 -0.90
N ARG A 52 9.73 2.37 -0.18
CA ARG A 52 8.38 1.88 0.14
C ARG A 52 7.50 1.63 -1.09
N VAL A 53 7.72 2.34 -2.19
CA VAL A 53 7.01 2.07 -3.46
C VAL A 53 7.50 0.74 -4.04
N LEU A 54 8.81 0.45 -3.98
CA LEU A 54 9.36 -0.83 -4.40
C LEU A 54 8.85 -1.98 -3.55
N ASP A 55 8.76 -1.81 -2.22
CA ASP A 55 8.19 -2.82 -1.32
C ASP A 55 6.74 -3.16 -1.69
N ALA A 56 5.93 -2.15 -2.04
CA ALA A 56 4.54 -2.36 -2.47
C ALA A 56 4.45 -3.12 -3.80
N TYR A 57 5.29 -2.81 -4.78
CA TYR A 57 5.36 -3.53 -6.04
C TYR A 57 5.90 -4.96 -5.90
N GLU A 58 6.90 -5.18 -5.05
CA GLU A 58 7.44 -6.51 -4.76
C GLU A 58 6.38 -7.39 -4.08
N HIS A 59 5.63 -6.83 -3.13
CA HIS A 59 4.56 -7.55 -2.46
C HIS A 59 3.37 -7.85 -3.40
N MET A 60 3.01 -6.90 -4.27
CA MET A 60 2.04 -7.14 -5.36
C MET A 60 2.52 -8.27 -6.28
N ALA A 61 3.77 -8.22 -6.75
CA ALA A 61 4.37 -9.23 -7.62
C ALA A 61 4.34 -10.62 -6.97
N ARG A 62 4.66 -10.71 -5.68
CA ARG A 62 4.58 -11.96 -4.91
C ARG A 62 3.15 -12.50 -4.82
N ARG A 63 2.16 -11.63 -4.65
CA ARG A 63 0.75 -12.02 -4.51
C ARG A 63 0.15 -12.52 -5.82
N ILE A 64 0.47 -11.88 -6.95
CA ILE A 64 -0.03 -12.28 -8.28
C ILE A 64 0.73 -13.46 -8.88
N ALA A 65 2.00 -13.68 -8.49
CA ALA A 65 2.81 -14.80 -8.96
C ALA A 65 2.59 -16.10 -8.17
N ALA A 66 1.87 -16.05 -7.05
CA ALA A 66 1.44 -17.25 -6.33
C ALA A 66 0.11 -17.76 -6.94
N PRO A 67 0.10 -18.85 -7.73
CA PRO A 67 -1.15 -19.52 -8.05
C PRO A 67 -1.74 -20.13 -6.77
N SER A 68 -3.03 -19.88 -6.55
CA SER A 68 -3.85 -20.51 -5.51
C SER A 68 -3.83 -22.04 -5.58
#